data_AF-B7PHA6-F1
#
_entry.id   AF-B7PHA6-F1
#
_cell.length_a   1.000
_cell.length_b   1.000
_cell.length_c   1.000
_cell.angle_alpha   90.00
_cell.angle_beta   90.00
_cell.angle_gamma   90.00
#
_symmetry.space_group_name_H-M   'P 1'
#
loop_
_entity.id
_entity.type
_entity.pdbx_description
1 polymer ?
#
loop_
_entity_poly.entity_id
_entity_poly.type
_entity_poly.pdbx_seq_one_letter_code
_entity_poly.pdbx_strand_id
1 'polypeptide(L)'
;MSLLRATRKLLTVKTPRDEHGRNLQVVHGVRTFNVFWIVVAHTYGFAEQTTYRSGLHVINQASSIFFQPVMNSFLCVDSFFFLSGFLLTFNQCKSTWQTGPVLDFFVKLFGRYWRLVPVAALCMTVLFLLPEVASGPIWHEKLDMAIANCHRSWWSVLLNVQNFYPYEQSVLATTRVRF
;
A
#
# COMPACT_ATOMS: atom_id res chain seq x y z
N MET A 1 18.34 -25.76 9.27
CA MET A 1 17.25 -26.11 8.34
C MET A 1 17.67 -25.69 6.93
N SER A 2 17.84 -26.62 5.98
CA SER A 2 18.44 -26.30 4.68
C SER A 2 17.49 -25.52 3.74
N LEU A 3 18.03 -24.48 3.08
CA LEU A 3 17.36 -23.64 2.08
C LEU A 3 16.53 -24.45 1.07
N LEU A 4 17.06 -25.57 0.59
CA LEU A 4 16.36 -26.47 -0.33
C LEU A 4 15.00 -26.95 0.19
N ARG A 5 14.85 -27.22 1.50
CA ARG A 5 13.56 -27.62 2.09
C ARG A 5 12.59 -26.45 2.18
N ALA A 6 13.08 -25.23 2.42
CA ALA A 6 12.26 -24.02 2.43
C ALA A 6 11.77 -23.69 1.01
N THR A 7 12.67 -23.70 0.02
CA THR A 7 12.33 -23.44 -1.39
C THR A 7 11.35 -24.48 -1.93
N ARG A 8 11.58 -25.77 -1.65
CA ARG A 8 10.67 -26.85 -2.08
C ARG A 8 9.29 -26.71 -1.43
N LYS A 9 9.21 -26.28 -0.15
CA LYS A 9 7.92 -25.96 0.50
C LYS A 9 7.23 -24.74 -0.11
N LEU A 10 7.97 -23.71 -0.52
CA LEU A 10 7.41 -22.49 -1.14
C LEU A 10 6.90 -22.75 -2.57
N LEU A 11 7.58 -23.61 -3.33
CA LEU A 11 7.19 -23.95 -4.70
C LEU A 11 6.11 -25.05 -4.79
N THR A 12 5.81 -25.73 -3.67
CA THR A 12 4.75 -26.75 -3.65
C THR A 12 3.39 -26.07 -3.52
N VAL A 13 2.64 -25.98 -4.61
CA VAL A 13 1.24 -25.53 -4.59
C VAL A 13 0.38 -26.63 -3.96
N LYS A 14 -0.08 -26.41 -2.72
CA LYS A 14 -1.08 -27.30 -2.10
C LYS A 14 -2.40 -27.14 -2.85
N THR A 15 -2.87 -28.21 -3.47
CA THR A 15 -4.21 -28.26 -4.04
C THR A 15 -5.25 -28.29 -2.90
N PRO A 16 -6.24 -27.38 -2.91
CA PRO A 16 -7.31 -27.37 -1.92
C PRO A 16 -8.15 -28.62 -2.09
N ARG A 17 -8.49 -29.25 -0.96
CA ARG A 17 -9.32 -30.46 -0.92
C ARG A 17 -10.81 -30.16 -1.12
N ASP A 18 -11.21 -28.90 -0.90
CA ASP A 18 -12.60 -28.45 -0.94
C ASP A 18 -12.87 -27.57 -2.16
N GLU A 19 -14.05 -27.68 -2.76
CA GLU A 19 -14.47 -26.89 -3.93
C GLU A 19 -14.38 -25.37 -3.70
N HIS A 20 -14.73 -24.91 -2.51
CA HIS A 20 -14.60 -23.51 -2.10
C HIS A 20 -13.14 -23.03 -2.07
N GLY A 21 -12.23 -23.90 -1.61
CA GLY A 21 -10.79 -23.62 -1.62
C GLY A 21 -10.24 -23.51 -3.04
N ARG A 22 -10.79 -24.30 -3.98
CA ARG A 22 -10.45 -24.23 -5.41
C ARG A 22 -10.88 -22.91 -6.03
N ASN A 23 -12.08 -22.42 -5.72
CA ASN A 23 -12.57 -21.12 -6.20
C ASN A 23 -11.73 -19.94 -5.64
N LEU A 24 -11.24 -20.04 -4.41
CA LEU A 24 -10.34 -19.04 -3.81
C LEU A 24 -8.94 -19.01 -4.43
N GLN A 25 -8.48 -20.07 -5.12
CA GLN A 25 -7.18 -20.05 -5.80
C GLN A 25 -7.10 -18.99 -6.90
N VAL A 26 -8.18 -18.81 -7.66
CA VAL A 26 -8.26 -17.79 -8.70
C VAL A 26 -8.09 -16.40 -8.08
N VAL A 27 -8.74 -16.15 -6.95
CA VAL A 27 -8.61 -14.90 -6.18
C VAL A 27 -7.16 -14.67 -5.72
N HIS A 28 -6.48 -15.71 -5.24
CA HIS A 28 -5.05 -15.60 -4.88
C HIS A 28 -4.15 -15.31 -6.10
N GLY A 29 -4.47 -15.86 -7.27
CA GLY A 29 -3.80 -15.53 -8.53
C GLY A 29 -3.96 -14.06 -8.91
N VAL A 30 -5.20 -13.56 -8.91
CA VAL A 30 -5.52 -12.15 -9.18
C VAL A 30 -4.82 -11.22 -8.20
N ARG A 31 -4.73 -11.60 -6.92
CA ARG A 31 -3.99 -10.82 -5.92
C ARG A 31 -2.51 -10.72 -6.25
N THR A 32 -1.90 -11.83 -6.64
CA THR A 32 -0.47 -11.88 -7.00
C THR A 32 -0.18 -11.01 -8.21
N PHE A 33 -1.04 -11.07 -9.23
CA PHE A 33 -0.94 -10.21 -10.41
C PHE A 33 -1.07 -8.73 -10.05
N ASN A 34 -2.02 -8.35 -9.20
CA ASN A 34 -2.15 -6.97 -8.73
C ASN A 34 -0.89 -6.49 -7.98
N VAL A 35 -0.32 -7.31 -7.09
CA VAL A 35 0.92 -6.94 -6.40
C VAL A 35 2.06 -6.73 -7.37
N PHE A 36 2.21 -7.59 -8.38
CA PHE A 36 3.21 -7.41 -9.43
C PHE A 36 3.00 -6.09 -10.20
N TRP A 37 1.75 -5.78 -10.58
CA TRP A 37 1.43 -4.52 -11.25
C TRP A 37 1.72 -3.31 -10.36
N ILE A 38 1.35 -3.32 -9.07
CA ILE A 38 1.68 -2.25 -8.12
C ILE A 38 3.19 -1.98 -8.09
N VAL A 39 4.01 -3.03 -8.03
CA VAL A 39 5.48 -2.91 -8.03
C VAL A 39 5.97 -2.26 -9.32
N VAL A 40 5.50 -2.71 -10.48
CA VAL A 40 5.84 -2.11 -11.79
C VAL A 40 5.43 -0.64 -11.80
N ALA A 41 4.18 -0.34 -11.43
CA ALA A 41 3.64 1.01 -11.40
C ALA A 41 4.45 1.95 -10.50
N HIS A 42 4.84 1.51 -9.30
CA HIS A 42 5.64 2.33 -8.40
C HIS A 42 7.08 2.49 -8.90
N THR A 43 7.66 1.45 -9.49
CA THR A 43 9.03 1.51 -10.04
C THR A 43 9.13 2.53 -11.18
N TYR A 44 8.15 2.54 -12.09
CA TYR A 44 8.15 3.47 -13.23
C TYR A 44 7.49 4.82 -12.93
N GLY A 45 6.53 4.86 -12.00
CA GLY A 45 5.79 6.08 -11.62
C GLY A 45 6.55 6.98 -10.64
N PHE A 46 7.40 6.41 -9.77
CA PHE A 46 8.29 7.16 -8.88
C PHE A 46 9.73 7.24 -9.41
N ALA A 47 10.02 6.71 -10.61
CA ALA A 47 11.26 7.01 -11.31
C ALA A 47 11.32 8.53 -11.54
N GLU A 48 12.12 9.18 -10.70
CA GLU A 48 12.17 10.61 -10.48
C GLU A 48 12.30 11.36 -11.82
N GLN A 49 11.55 12.46 -11.99
CA GLN A 49 11.58 13.30 -13.21
C GLN A 49 13.00 13.80 -13.55
N THR A 50 13.92 13.84 -12.58
CA THR A 50 15.36 14.12 -12.74
C THR A 50 16.14 13.01 -13.45
N THR A 51 15.66 11.77 -13.42
CA THR A 51 16.26 10.66 -14.18
C THR A 51 15.96 10.83 -15.67
N TYR A 52 14.77 11.34 -16.00
CA TYR A 52 14.42 11.72 -17.35
C TYR A 52 15.04 13.08 -17.66
N ARG A 53 16.20 13.06 -18.32
CA ARG A 53 16.93 14.25 -18.79
C ARG A 53 16.09 15.27 -19.60
N SER A 54 14.86 14.92 -19.99
CA SER A 54 13.89 15.83 -20.63
C SER A 54 12.45 15.38 -20.38
N GLY A 55 11.58 16.31 -19.96
CA GLY A 55 10.13 16.06 -19.77
C GLY A 55 9.40 15.65 -21.07
N LEU A 56 9.95 15.97 -22.24
CA LEU A 56 9.45 15.50 -23.54
C LEU A 56 9.54 13.98 -23.70
N HIS A 57 10.54 13.34 -23.09
CA HIS A 57 10.68 11.89 -23.14
C HIS A 57 9.60 11.19 -22.30
N VAL A 58 9.21 11.79 -21.18
CA VAL A 58 8.10 11.31 -20.34
C VAL A 58 6.77 11.40 -21.08
N ILE A 59 6.52 12.51 -21.78
CA ILE A 59 5.28 12.71 -22.55
C ILE A 59 5.18 11.71 -23.72
N ASN A 60 6.28 11.49 -24.44
CA ASN A 60 6.32 10.53 -25.55
C ASN A 60 6.22 9.06 -25.08
N GLN A 61 6.71 8.73 -23.89
CA GLN A 61 6.48 7.40 -23.33
C GLN A 61 5.06 7.24 -22.78
N ALA A 62 4.48 8.30 -22.19
CA ALA A 62 3.11 8.29 -21.69
C ALA A 62 2.06 8.07 -22.78
N SER A 63 2.32 8.47 -24.02
CA SER A 63 1.42 8.22 -25.17
C SER A 63 1.50 6.79 -25.70
N SER A 64 2.48 5.98 -25.27
CA SER A 64 2.57 4.56 -25.64
C SER A 64 1.53 3.73 -24.91
N ILE A 65 0.84 2.86 -25.64
CA ILE A 65 -0.17 1.94 -25.08
C ILE A 65 0.40 1.02 -24.00
N PHE A 66 1.70 0.71 -24.07
CA PHE A 66 2.38 -0.13 -23.09
C PHE A 66 2.64 0.58 -21.76
N PHE A 67 2.66 1.92 -21.74
CA PHE A 67 2.84 2.72 -20.52
C PHE A 67 1.50 3.16 -19.90
N GLN A 68 0.39 3.04 -20.63
CA GLN A 68 -0.95 3.35 -20.12
C GLN A 68 -1.33 2.61 -18.82
N PRO A 69 -0.98 1.33 -18.61
CA PRO A 69 -1.22 0.64 -17.33
C PRO A 69 -0.44 1.21 -16.15
N VAL A 70 0.71 1.83 -16.40
CA VAL A 70 1.53 2.51 -15.37
C VAL A 70 0.91 3.86 -15.05
N MET A 71 0.49 4.62 -16.07
CA MET A 71 -0.21 5.89 -15.91
C MET A 71 -1.55 5.73 -15.19
N ASN A 72 -2.29 4.66 -15.46
CA ASN A 72 -3.58 4.33 -14.85
C ASN A 72 -3.45 3.34 -13.68
N SER A 73 -2.36 3.43 -12.93
CA SER A 73 -2.05 2.50 -11.83
C SER A 73 -3.07 2.51 -10.68
N PHE A 74 -3.91 3.54 -10.58
CA PHE A 74 -5.01 3.62 -9.63
C PHE A 74 -5.98 2.43 -9.75
N LEU A 75 -6.22 1.93 -10.98
CA LEU A 75 -7.10 0.77 -11.22
C LEU A 75 -6.63 -0.49 -10.49
N CYS A 76 -5.32 -0.67 -10.37
CA CYS A 76 -4.74 -1.81 -9.67
C CYS A 76 -4.92 -1.70 -8.15
N VAL A 77 -4.82 -0.48 -7.61
CA VAL A 77 -5.04 -0.19 -6.20
C VAL A 77 -6.51 -0.45 -5.84
N ASP A 78 -7.45 0.01 -6.65
CA ASP A 78 -8.89 -0.21 -6.45
C ASP A 78 -9.23 -1.71 -6.46
N SER A 79 -8.71 -2.45 -7.44
CA SER A 79 -8.88 -3.90 -7.55
C SER A 79 -8.32 -4.63 -6.33
N PHE A 80 -7.15 -4.22 -5.84
CA PHE A 80 -6.52 -4.80 -4.66
C PHE A 80 -7.34 -4.54 -3.37
N PHE A 81 -7.87 -3.32 -3.21
CA PHE A 81 -8.74 -2.98 -2.09
C PHE A 81 -10.04 -3.76 -2.11
N PHE A 82 -10.69 -3.84 -3.28
CA PHE A 82 -11.92 -4.63 -3.46
C PHE A 82 -11.71 -6.09 -3.09
N LEU A 83 -10.64 -6.73 -3.61
CA LEU A 83 -10.32 -8.13 -3.34
C LEU A 83 -10.02 -8.38 -1.86
N SER A 84 -9.32 -7.43 -1.22
CA SER A 84 -9.01 -7.49 0.21
C SER A 84 -10.27 -7.36 1.07
N GLY A 85 -11.19 -6.49 0.69
CA GLY A 85 -12.50 -6.35 1.32
C GLY A 85 -13.36 -7.59 1.16
N PHE A 86 -13.45 -8.13 -0.05
CA PHE A 86 -14.17 -9.37 -0.34
C PHE A 86 -13.67 -10.56 0.48
N LEU A 87 -12.36 -10.75 0.58
CA LEU A 87 -11.79 -11.84 1.39
C LEU A 87 -12.04 -11.64 2.89
N LEU A 88 -12.05 -10.40 3.37
CA LEU A 88 -12.36 -10.10 4.76
C LEU A 88 -13.81 -10.46 5.09
N THR A 89 -14.77 -10.01 4.27
CA THR A 89 -16.19 -10.31 4.48
C THR A 89 -16.48 -11.80 4.29
N PHE A 90 -15.91 -12.43 3.28
CA PHE A 90 -16.04 -13.87 3.06
C PHE A 90 -15.57 -14.69 4.27
N ASN A 91 -14.40 -14.36 4.83
CA ASN A 91 -13.89 -15.03 6.03
C ASN A 91 -14.72 -14.70 7.27
N GLN A 92 -15.26 -13.48 7.38
CA GLN A 92 -16.12 -13.10 8.49
C GLN A 92 -17.46 -13.85 8.46
N CYS A 93 -18.08 -14.01 7.29
CA CYS A 93 -19.30 -14.81 7.12
C CYS A 93 -19.09 -16.28 7.49
N LYS A 94 -17.87 -16.81 7.33
CA LYS A 94 -17.50 -18.17 7.71
C LYS A 94 -17.11 -18.30 9.19
N SER A 95 -16.72 -17.21 9.83
CA SER A 95 -16.28 -17.21 11.23
C SER A 95 -17.49 -17.42 12.14
N THR A 96 -17.45 -18.46 12.98
CA THR A 96 -18.39 -18.57 14.11
C THR A 96 -18.10 -17.45 15.09
N TRP A 97 -19.10 -16.63 15.39
CA TRP A 97 -19.00 -15.55 16.37
C TRP A 97 -18.96 -16.16 17.77
N GLN A 98 -17.83 -16.04 18.46
CA GLN A 98 -17.63 -16.67 19.78
C GLN A 98 -18.15 -15.78 20.91
N THR A 99 -18.08 -14.45 20.74
CA THR A 99 -18.37 -13.46 21.79
C THR A 99 -19.47 -12.46 21.38
N GLY A 100 -20.13 -12.73 20.25
CA GLY A 100 -21.13 -11.86 19.62
C GLY A 100 -20.56 -11.05 18.43
N PRO A 101 -21.41 -10.71 17.43
CA PRO A 101 -20.93 -10.19 16.15
C PRO A 101 -20.25 -8.81 16.24
N VAL A 102 -20.70 -7.98 17.16
CA VAL A 102 -20.19 -6.61 17.32
C VAL A 102 -18.83 -6.60 18.04
N LEU A 103 -18.71 -7.36 19.13
CA LEU A 103 -17.49 -7.36 19.94
C LEU A 103 -16.32 -8.03 19.20
N ASP A 104 -16.56 -9.17 18.54
CA ASP A 104 -15.56 -9.84 17.71
C ASP A 104 -15.09 -8.97 16.53
N PHE A 105 -15.97 -8.14 15.97
CA PHE A 105 -15.61 -7.17 14.94
C PHE A 105 -14.67 -6.09 15.49
N PHE A 106 -15.00 -5.46 16.62
CA PHE A 106 -14.16 -4.44 17.24
C PHE A 106 -12.80 -4.99 17.69
N VAL A 107 -12.74 -6.20 18.24
CA VAL A 107 -11.46 -6.84 18.62
C VAL A 107 -10.58 -7.07 17.38
N LYS A 108 -11.15 -7.58 16.28
CA LYS A 108 -10.42 -7.76 15.01
C LYS A 108 -9.94 -6.41 14.44
N LEU A 109 -10.78 -5.37 14.52
CA LEU A 109 -10.44 -4.03 14.07
C LEU A 109 -9.32 -3.41 14.91
N PHE A 110 -9.40 -3.52 16.24
CA PHE A 110 -8.39 -3.02 17.16
C PHE A 110 -7.06 -3.74 16.97
N GLY A 111 -7.08 -5.08 16.80
CA GLY A 111 -5.87 -5.85 16.49
C GLY A 111 -5.23 -5.44 15.16
N ARG A 112 -6.04 -5.05 14.16
CA ARG A 112 -5.54 -4.49 12.89
C ARG A 112 -4.93 -3.10 13.10
N TYR A 113 -5.58 -2.24 13.88
CA TYR A 113 -5.06 -0.91 14.21
C TYR A 113 -3.71 -1.01 14.93
N TRP A 114 -3.61 -1.84 15.97
CA TRP A 114 -2.39 -2.04 16.74
C TRP A 114 -1.20 -2.55 15.90
N ARG A 115 -1.47 -3.30 14.83
CA ARG A 115 -0.42 -3.74 13.89
C ARG A 115 0.07 -2.64 12.95
N LEU A 116 -0.77 -1.66 12.63
CA LEU A 116 -0.44 -0.56 11.70
C LEU A 116 0.29 0.60 12.41
N VAL A 117 -0.11 0.91 13.64
CA VAL A 117 0.49 1.98 14.46
C VAL A 117 2.02 1.89 14.58
N PRO A 118 2.67 0.75 14.89
CA PRO A 118 4.13 0.71 15.03
C PRO A 118 4.85 0.98 13.72
N VAL A 119 4.29 0.54 12.59
CA VAL A 119 4.85 0.84 11.26
C VAL A 119 4.70 2.32 10.96
N ALA A 120 3.54 2.90 11.22
CA ALA A 120 3.32 4.34 11.06
C ALA A 120 4.28 5.15 11.94
N ALA A 121 4.43 4.78 13.21
CA ALA A 121 5.36 5.42 14.14
C ALA A 121 6.81 5.36 13.65
N LEU A 122 7.26 4.21 13.14
CA LEU A 122 8.59 4.06 12.53
C LEU A 122 8.76 4.99 11.32
N CYS A 123 7.78 5.07 10.42
CA CYS A 123 7.86 5.98 9.28
C CYS A 123 7.96 7.44 9.74
N MET A 124 7.20 7.82 10.78
CA MET A 124 7.25 9.17 11.34
C MET A 124 8.60 9.48 11.98
N THR A 125 9.18 8.56 12.75
CA THR A 125 10.52 8.77 13.32
C THR A 125 11.56 8.93 12.22
N VAL A 126 11.52 8.12 11.17
CA VAL A 126 12.43 8.30 10.02
C VAL A 126 12.27 9.68 9.40
N LEU A 127 11.04 10.17 9.19
CA LEU A 127 10.80 11.51 8.64
C LEU A 127 11.29 12.65 9.54
N PHE A 128 11.21 12.49 10.87
CA PHE A 128 11.74 13.46 11.83
C PHE A 128 13.28 13.48 11.87
N LEU A 129 13.93 12.33 11.73
CA LEU A 129 15.39 12.23 11.73
C LEU A 129 16.03 12.56 10.37
N LEU A 130 15.27 12.45 9.28
CA LEU A 130 15.74 12.69 7.92
C LEU A 130 16.52 14.02 7.76
N PRO A 131 16.03 15.20 8.21
CA PRO A 131 16.77 16.48 8.11
C PRO A 131 18.11 16.53 8.83
N GLU A 132 18.31 15.74 9.88
CA GLU A 132 19.56 15.75 10.65
C GLU A 132 20.63 14.84 10.03
N VAL A 133 20.20 13.83 9.26
CA VAL A 133 21.08 12.75 8.77
C VAL A 133 21.51 12.97 7.32
N ALA A 134 20.75 13.73 6.53
CA ALA A 134 21.07 13.96 5.13
C ALA A 134 20.72 15.37 4.67
N SER A 135 21.48 15.87 3.70
CA SER A 135 21.25 17.15 3.04
C SER A 135 21.53 17.00 1.55
N GLY A 136 20.67 17.55 0.69
CA GLY A 136 20.85 17.46 -0.75
C GLY A 136 20.12 18.57 -1.51
N PRO A 137 20.46 18.80 -2.79
CA PRO A 137 19.97 19.94 -3.56
C PRO A 137 18.45 19.93 -3.83
N ILE A 138 17.80 18.77 -3.79
CA ILE A 138 16.35 18.60 -4.00
C ILE A 138 15.53 18.86 -2.72
N TRP A 139 16.20 18.95 -1.56
CA TRP A 139 15.54 18.98 -0.24
C TRP A 139 14.66 20.20 -0.06
N HIS A 140 15.12 21.38 -0.50
CA HIS A 140 14.38 22.62 -0.36
C HIS A 140 13.08 22.66 -1.16
N GLU A 141 13.03 21.96 -2.30
CA GLU A 141 11.83 21.99 -3.16
C GLU A 141 10.80 20.94 -2.74
N LYS A 142 11.24 19.76 -2.30
CA LYS A 142 10.34 18.62 -2.07
C LYS A 142 10.13 18.30 -0.59
N LEU A 143 11.10 18.56 0.27
CA LEU A 143 11.13 18.02 1.62
C LEU A 143 10.76 19.06 2.68
N ASP A 144 11.11 20.34 2.50
CA ASP A 144 10.81 21.39 3.48
C ASP A 144 9.30 21.51 3.77
N MET A 145 8.46 21.46 2.74
CA MET A 145 7.00 21.47 2.90
C MET A 145 6.49 20.21 3.60
N ALA A 146 7.04 19.04 3.26
CA ALA A 146 6.65 17.76 3.85
C ALA A 146 7.06 17.68 5.34
N ILE A 147 8.23 18.20 5.71
CA ILE A 147 8.73 18.27 7.08
C ILE A 147 7.87 19.25 7.89
N ALA A 148 7.57 20.43 7.36
CA ALA A 148 6.68 21.39 8.02
C ALA A 148 5.29 20.78 8.31
N ASN A 149 4.72 20.08 7.33
CA ASN A 149 3.46 19.35 7.50
C ASN A 149 3.58 18.19 8.49
N CYS A 150 4.72 17.48 8.50
CA CYS A 150 5.03 16.43 9.47
C CYS A 150 4.96 16.97 10.91
N HIS A 151 5.62 18.08 11.20
CA HIS A 151 5.59 18.70 12.53
C HIS A 151 4.18 19.12 12.96
N ARG A 152 3.34 19.57 12.04
CA ARG A 152 1.97 20.04 12.33
C ARG A 152 0.96 18.90 12.50
N SER A 153 1.08 17.85 11.68
CA SER A 153 0.02 16.86 11.47
C SER A 153 0.49 15.41 11.70
N TRP A 154 1.63 15.17 12.35
CA TRP A 154 2.16 13.81 12.60
C TRP A 154 1.15 12.87 13.28
N TRP A 155 0.36 13.40 14.21
CA TRP A 155 -0.64 12.64 14.94
C TRP A 155 -1.74 12.09 14.02
N SER A 156 -2.06 12.78 12.91
CA SER A 156 -3.07 12.34 11.95
C SER A 156 -2.67 11.04 11.26
N VAL A 157 -1.36 10.83 11.08
CA VAL A 157 -0.79 9.61 10.51
C VAL A 157 -0.93 8.44 11.48
N LEU A 158 -0.60 8.66 12.75
CA LEU A 158 -0.72 7.64 13.80
C LEU A 158 -2.17 7.23 14.06
N LEU A 159 -3.07 8.21 14.11
CA LEU A 159 -4.50 7.96 14.28
C LEU A 159 -5.20 7.45 13.00
N ASN A 160 -4.48 7.35 11.88
CA ASN A 160 -5.02 6.92 10.58
C ASN A 160 -6.20 7.79 10.08
N VAL A 161 -6.25 9.07 10.44
CA VAL A 161 -7.34 10.02 10.07
C VAL A 161 -6.95 10.98 8.93
N GLN A 162 -5.90 10.64 8.19
CA GLN A 162 -5.32 11.50 7.16
C GLN A 162 -6.31 11.87 6.04
N ASN A 163 -7.29 11.02 5.76
CA ASN A 163 -8.32 11.27 4.74
C ASN A 163 -9.21 12.49 5.06
N PHE A 164 -9.33 12.86 6.34
CA PHE A 164 -10.16 13.98 6.78
C PHE A 164 -9.42 15.32 6.80
N TYR A 165 -8.10 15.32 6.55
CA TYR A 165 -7.29 16.52 6.53
C TYR A 165 -7.25 17.17 5.13
N PRO A 166 -7.15 18.50 5.04
CA PRO A 166 -6.85 19.18 3.79
C PRO A 166 -5.49 18.72 3.24
N TYR A 167 -5.41 18.49 1.93
CA TYR A 167 -4.20 18.01 1.23
C TYR A 167 -2.96 18.87 1.54
N GLU A 168 -3.13 20.19 1.63
CA GLU A 168 -2.01 21.11 1.87
C GLU A 168 -1.38 20.96 3.25
N GLN A 169 -2.09 20.35 4.20
CA GLN A 169 -1.63 20.16 5.58
C GLN A 169 -1.35 18.69 5.91
N SER A 170 -1.46 17.77 4.92
CA SER A 170 -1.20 16.35 5.14
C SER A 170 0.28 16.04 5.00
N VAL A 171 0.75 15.12 5.84
CA VAL A 171 2.14 14.62 5.80
C VAL A 171 2.33 13.72 4.57
N LEU A 172 1.35 12.87 4.28
CA LEU A 172 1.30 12.03 3.10
C LEU A 172 0.30 12.63 2.11
N ALA A 173 0.79 13.36 1.12
CA ALA A 173 -0.02 14.01 0.11
C ALA A 173 -0.81 12.99 -0.76
N THR A 174 -0.30 11.77 -0.92
CA THR A 174 -0.80 10.80 -1.92
C THR A 174 -2.01 9.96 -1.48
N THR A 175 -2.54 10.12 -0.26
CA THR A 175 -3.56 9.19 0.26
C THR A 175 -5.02 9.61 0.02
N ARG A 176 -5.29 10.77 -0.60
CA ARG A 176 -6.66 11.22 -0.80
C ARG A 176 -7.33 10.45 -1.94
N VAL A 177 -8.01 9.36 -1.60
CA VAL A 177 -8.94 8.67 -2.49
C VAL A 177 -10.13 9.61 -2.71
N ARG A 178 -10.16 10.35 -3.83
CA ARG A 178 -11.38 11.01 -4.29
C ARG A 178 -12.32 9.91 -4.75
N PHE A 179 -13.37 9.66 -3.96
CA PHE A 179 -14.56 8.97 -4.45
C PHE A 179 -15.33 9.88 -5.41
#